data_AF-A0A3B9EZE7-F1
#
_entry.id   AF-A0A3B9EZE7-F1
#
_cell.length_a   1.000
_cell.length_b   1.000
_cell.length_c   1.000
_cell.angle_alpha   90.00
_cell.angle_beta   90.00
_cell.angle_gamma   90.00
#
_symmetry.space_group_name_H-M   'P 1'
#
loop_
_entity.id
_entity.type
_entity.pdbx_description
1 polymer ?
#
loop_
_entity_poly.entity_id
_entity_poly.type
_entity_poly.pdbx_seq_one_letter_code
_entity_poly.pdbx_strand_id
1 'polypeptide(L)'
;MKHLQDETVHTLAQLRHFLTLVSDKDYKSEIPILHHNSIGKHIRHIIEFYDSLLLCSGDSLNYDLRNRSLLLENKRTTALDRLDELCKLINSLHNDRVVYIEGDYGESETSITCSPSSISRELAYNLE
;
A
#
# COMPACT_ATOMS: atom_id res chain seq x y z
N MET A 1 -17.55 -0.55 6.93
CA MET A 1 -16.08 -0.68 7.15
C MET A 1 -15.65 -2.12 7.40
N LYS A 2 -16.29 -2.90 8.31
CA LYS A 2 -15.85 -4.28 8.63
C LYS A 2 -15.70 -5.20 7.41
N HIS A 3 -16.70 -5.26 6.54
CA HIS A 3 -16.60 -6.03 5.29
C HIS A 3 -15.39 -5.63 4.43
N LEU A 4 -15.13 -4.32 4.26
CA LEU A 4 -13.95 -3.85 3.51
C LEU A 4 -12.65 -4.29 4.19
N GLN A 5 -12.56 -4.21 5.52
CA GLN A 5 -11.40 -4.70 6.26
C GLN A 5 -11.18 -6.20 6.04
N ASP A 6 -12.25 -6.99 6.07
CA ASP A 6 -12.18 -8.44 5.87
C ASP A 6 -11.71 -8.79 4.45
N GLU A 7 -12.23 -8.10 3.41
CA GLU A 7 -11.77 -8.24 2.03
C GLU A 7 -10.30 -7.79 1.85
N THR A 8 -9.92 -6.64 2.41
CA THR A 8 -8.53 -6.17 2.39
C THR A 8 -7.59 -7.19 3.02
N VAL A 9 -7.94 -7.71 4.20
CA VAL A 9 -7.13 -8.72 4.90
C VAL A 9 -7.06 -10.00 4.09
N HIS A 10 -8.16 -10.42 3.45
CA HIS A 10 -8.17 -11.58 2.57
C HIS A 10 -7.19 -11.43 1.40
N THR A 11 -7.25 -10.31 0.69
CA THR A 11 -6.36 -10.01 -0.44
C THR A 11 -4.89 -9.94 -0.01
N LEU A 12 -4.59 -9.27 1.10
CA LEU A 12 -3.22 -9.20 1.64
C LEU A 12 -2.70 -10.57 2.08
N ALA A 13 -3.56 -11.42 2.64
CA ALA A 13 -3.19 -12.80 3.00
C ALA A 13 -2.93 -13.67 1.77
N GLN A 14 -3.69 -13.49 0.69
CA GLN A 14 -3.42 -14.14 -0.60
C GLN A 14 -2.07 -13.68 -1.19
N LEU A 15 -1.80 -12.37 -1.16
CA LEU A 15 -0.53 -11.81 -1.61
C LEU A 15 0.64 -12.38 -0.82
N ARG A 16 0.51 -12.42 0.51
CA ARG A 16 1.48 -13.04 1.40
C ARG A 16 1.70 -14.51 1.05
N HIS A 17 0.62 -15.29 0.85
CA HIS A 17 0.73 -16.69 0.46
C HIS A 17 1.49 -16.85 -0.86
N PHE A 18 1.17 -16.04 -1.87
CA PHE A 18 1.92 -16.00 -3.13
C PHE A 18 3.42 -15.77 -2.90
N LEU A 19 3.80 -14.83 -2.04
CA LEU A 19 5.22 -14.59 -1.73
C LEU A 19 5.91 -15.76 -1.05
N THR A 20 5.19 -16.66 -0.36
CA THR A 20 5.82 -17.88 0.16
C THR A 20 6.28 -18.84 -0.93
N LEU A 21 5.65 -18.76 -2.12
CA LEU A 21 5.96 -19.59 -3.30
C LEU A 21 7.05 -18.99 -4.18
N VAL A 22 7.39 -17.71 -4.00
CA VAL A 22 8.40 -16.99 -4.77
C VAL A 22 9.77 -17.13 -4.12
N SER A 23 10.82 -17.37 -4.92
CA SER A 23 12.20 -17.40 -4.43
C SER A 23 12.74 -15.99 -4.16
N ASP A 24 13.70 -15.84 -3.25
CA ASP A 24 14.35 -14.53 -2.99
C ASP A 24 15.04 -13.96 -4.24
N LYS A 25 15.47 -14.83 -5.17
CA LYS A 25 16.05 -14.42 -6.45
C LYS A 25 14.98 -13.82 -7.35
N ASP A 26 13.87 -14.51 -7.54
CA ASP A 26 12.80 -14.07 -8.45
C ASP A 26 12.09 -12.83 -7.90
N TYR A 27 11.99 -12.72 -6.58
CA TYR A 27 11.40 -11.56 -5.90
C TYR A 27 12.01 -10.23 -6.36
N LYS A 28 13.35 -10.16 -6.44
CA LYS A 28 14.09 -8.95 -6.80
C LYS A 28 14.48 -8.86 -8.28
N SER A 29 14.25 -9.93 -9.05
CA SER A 29 14.62 -9.96 -10.46
C SER A 29 13.65 -9.13 -11.29
N GLU A 30 14.19 -8.34 -12.22
CA GLU A 30 13.38 -7.61 -13.18
C GLU A 30 12.69 -8.56 -14.14
N ILE A 31 11.42 -8.28 -14.45
CA ILE A 31 10.61 -9.08 -15.35
C ILE A 31 10.38 -8.25 -16.62
N PRO A 32 10.98 -8.64 -17.78
CA PRO A 32 10.92 -7.83 -19.00
C PRO A 32 9.50 -7.52 -19.48
N ILE A 33 8.58 -8.49 -19.39
CA ILE A 33 7.17 -8.30 -19.77
C ILE A 33 6.42 -7.34 -18.84
N LEU A 34 6.97 -7.03 -17.66
CA LEU A 34 6.42 -6.06 -16.70
C LEU A 34 7.21 -4.73 -16.72
N HIS A 35 7.70 -4.31 -17.90
CA HIS A 35 8.49 -3.09 -18.07
C HIS A 35 9.70 -3.04 -17.13
N HIS A 36 10.39 -4.17 -16.97
CA HIS A 36 11.54 -4.31 -16.07
C HIS A 36 11.23 -4.05 -14.58
N ASN A 37 9.97 -4.09 -14.16
CA ASN A 37 9.63 -4.11 -12.75
C ASN A 37 9.90 -5.50 -12.16
N SER A 38 10.25 -5.54 -10.87
CA SER A 38 10.34 -6.77 -10.09
C SER A 38 9.06 -7.02 -9.29
N ILE A 39 8.86 -8.25 -8.83
CA ILE A 39 7.80 -8.58 -7.89
C ILE A 39 7.91 -7.68 -6.65
N GLY A 40 9.11 -7.56 -6.09
CA GLY A 40 9.36 -6.77 -4.90
C GLY A 40 9.02 -5.29 -5.05
N LYS A 41 9.19 -4.71 -6.25
CA LYS A 41 8.78 -3.33 -6.54
C LYS A 41 7.26 -3.15 -6.49
N HIS A 42 6.51 -4.12 -7.02
CA HIS A 42 5.04 -4.12 -6.93
C HIS A 42 4.56 -4.38 -5.50
N ILE A 43 5.16 -5.32 -4.78
CA ILE A 43 4.82 -5.60 -3.38
C ILE A 43 5.08 -4.40 -2.48
N ARG A 44 6.23 -3.75 -2.64
CA ARG A 44 6.53 -2.49 -1.94
C ARG A 44 5.45 -1.45 -2.22
N HIS A 45 5.06 -1.27 -3.49
CA HIS A 45 4.03 -0.28 -3.84
C HIS A 45 2.72 -0.54 -3.08
N ILE A 46 2.24 -1.78 -3.06
CA ILE A 46 1.04 -2.18 -2.33
C ILE A 46 1.19 -1.90 -0.83
N ILE A 47 2.26 -2.40 -0.21
CA ILE A 47 2.51 -2.24 1.23
C ILE A 47 2.56 -0.76 1.61
N GLU A 48 3.27 0.06 0.83
CA GLU A 48 3.47 1.48 1.14
C GLU A 48 2.18 2.31 1.00
N PHE A 49 1.23 1.89 0.17
CA PHE A 49 -0.09 2.54 0.11
C PHE A 49 -0.87 2.33 1.40
N TYR A 50 -0.88 1.10 1.92
CA TYR A 50 -1.49 0.82 3.23
C TYR A 50 -0.72 1.50 4.36
N ASP A 51 0.62 1.53 4.31
CA ASP A 51 1.42 2.24 5.31
C ASP A 51 1.08 3.74 5.33
N SER A 52 1.01 4.40 4.16
CA SER A 52 0.63 5.80 4.07
C SER A 52 -0.77 6.05 4.67
N LEU A 53 -1.74 5.18 4.35
CA LEU A 53 -3.09 5.28 4.91
C LEU A 53 -3.11 5.12 6.44
N LEU A 54 -2.38 4.15 6.97
CA LEU A 54 -2.32 3.85 8.40
C LEU A 54 -1.57 4.92 9.21
N LEU A 55 -0.58 5.57 8.61
CA LEU A 55 0.17 6.67 9.21
C LEU A 55 -0.60 8.00 9.16
N CYS A 56 -1.64 8.12 8.31
CA CYS A 56 -2.44 9.33 8.22
C CYS A 56 -3.25 9.55 9.50
N SER A 57 -2.80 10.48 10.35
CA SER A 57 -3.51 10.94 11.55
C SER A 57 -3.92 12.41 11.41
N GLY A 58 -4.99 12.67 10.65
CA GLY A 58 -5.77 13.92 10.71
C GLY A 58 -5.41 15.00 9.69
N ASP A 59 -4.14 15.18 9.33
CA ASP A 59 -3.74 16.38 8.57
C ASP A 59 -3.87 16.22 7.05
N SER A 60 -3.34 15.14 6.46
CA SER A 60 -3.53 14.79 5.05
C SER A 60 -2.89 13.44 4.71
N LEU A 61 -3.24 12.88 3.56
CA LEU A 61 -2.68 11.65 2.99
C LEU A 61 -2.19 11.93 1.58
N ASN A 62 -0.89 11.74 1.34
CA ASN A 62 -0.27 11.89 0.03
C ASN A 62 0.47 10.60 -0.35
N TYR A 63 -0.07 9.84 -1.31
CA TYR A 63 0.53 8.57 -1.74
C TYR A 63 1.85 8.74 -2.49
N ASP A 64 2.13 9.92 -3.06
CA ASP A 64 3.36 10.18 -3.82
C ASP A 64 4.57 10.39 -2.90
N LEU A 65 4.34 10.82 -1.67
CA LEU A 65 5.35 11.01 -0.63
C LEU A 65 5.73 9.71 0.11
N ARG A 66 5.30 8.55 -0.38
CA ARG A 66 5.69 7.24 0.17
C ARG A 66 7.21 7.04 0.18
N ASN A 67 7.69 6.29 1.17
CA ASN A 67 9.12 6.10 1.50
C ASN A 67 9.95 5.47 0.37
N ARG A 68 9.36 4.60 -0.46
CA ARG A 68 10.08 3.80 -1.47
C ARG A 68 11.21 2.94 -0.87
N SER A 69 10.88 2.24 0.21
CA SER A 69 11.77 1.37 0.99
C SER A 69 12.42 0.26 0.16
N LEU A 70 13.73 0.40 -0.09
CA LEU A 70 14.52 -0.64 -0.76
C LEU A 70 14.58 -1.95 0.03
N LEU A 71 14.34 -1.92 1.34
CA LEU A 71 14.27 -3.14 2.14
C LEU A 71 13.02 -3.95 1.78
N LEU A 72 11.85 -3.30 1.67
CA LEU A 72 10.64 -3.96 1.19
C LEU A 72 10.81 -4.45 -0.25
N GLU A 73 11.47 -3.65 -1.10
CA GLU A 73 11.66 -4.01 -2.51
C GLU A 73 12.61 -5.21 -2.71
N ASN A 74 13.64 -5.37 -1.88
CA ASN A 74 14.71 -6.34 -2.12
C ASN A 74 14.74 -7.53 -1.13
N LYS A 75 14.02 -7.45 0.00
CA LYS A 75 13.96 -8.52 1.00
C LYS A 75 12.54 -9.06 1.13
N ARG A 76 12.31 -10.22 0.51
CA ARG A 76 11.02 -10.94 0.55
C ARG A 76 10.52 -11.18 1.98
N THR A 77 11.41 -11.54 2.90
CA THR A 77 11.07 -11.76 4.31
C THR A 77 10.54 -10.49 4.98
N THR A 78 11.17 -9.34 4.73
CA THR A 78 10.68 -8.05 5.26
C THR A 78 9.30 -7.71 4.73
N ALA A 79 9.01 -8.02 3.46
CA ALA A 79 7.66 -7.83 2.91
C ALA A 79 6.63 -8.80 3.52
N LEU A 80 6.98 -10.06 3.73
CA LEU A 80 6.12 -11.04 4.41
C LEU A 80 5.76 -10.58 5.83
N ASP A 81 6.75 -10.16 6.61
CA ASP A 81 6.57 -9.68 7.97
C ASP A 81 5.65 -8.45 7.98
N ARG A 82 5.86 -7.51 7.05
CA ARG A 82 5.03 -6.31 6.95
C ARG A 82 3.60 -6.61 6.52
N LEU A 83 3.37 -7.56 5.62
CA LEU A 83 2.02 -8.01 5.25
C LEU A 83 1.28 -8.61 6.44
N ASP A 84 1.96 -9.39 7.29
CA ASP A 84 1.39 -9.93 8.54
C ASP A 84 1.01 -8.82 9.53
N GLU A 85 1.84 -7.78 9.64
CA GLU A 85 1.53 -6.61 10.46
C GLU A 85 0.35 -5.80 9.90
N LEU A 86 0.33 -5.55 8.60
CA LEU A 86 -0.77 -4.84 7.93
C LEU A 86 -2.11 -5.50 8.18
N CYS A 87 -2.19 -6.83 8.09
CA CYS A 87 -3.42 -7.57 8.38
C CYS A 87 -3.95 -7.30 9.81
N LYS A 88 -3.06 -7.18 10.80
CA LYS A 88 -3.42 -6.87 12.19
C LYS A 88 -3.86 -5.41 12.33
N LEU A 89 -3.11 -4.48 11.74
CA LEU A 89 -3.39 -3.05 11.79
C LEU A 89 -4.73 -2.71 11.14
N ILE A 90 -5.01 -3.30 9.97
CA ILE A 90 -6.27 -3.08 9.24
C ILE A 90 -7.46 -3.60 10.03
N ASN A 91 -7.33 -4.77 10.68
CA ASN A 91 -8.36 -5.28 11.58
C ASN A 91 -8.60 -4.40 12.82
N SER A 92 -7.57 -3.66 13.27
CA SER A 92 -7.67 -2.73 14.40
C SER A 92 -8.19 -1.33 14.02
N LEU A 93 -8.41 -1.06 12.73
CA LEU A 93 -9.00 0.21 12.32
C LEU A 93 -10.43 0.32 12.88
N HIS A 94 -10.67 1.41 13.59
CA HIS A 94 -11.95 1.74 14.20
C HIS A 94 -12.39 3.10 13.71
N ASN A 95 -13.70 3.24 13.50
CA ASN A 95 -14.37 4.46 13.06
C ASN A 95 -13.93 4.93 11.68
N ASP A 96 -14.90 5.02 10.78
CA ASP A 96 -14.65 5.64 9.49
C ASP A 96 -14.57 7.16 9.69
N ARG A 97 -13.40 7.74 9.46
CA ARG A 97 -13.16 9.17 9.61
C ARG A 97 -12.74 9.79 8.29
N VAL A 98 -12.97 11.09 8.18
CA VAL A 98 -12.52 11.89 7.04
C VAL A 98 -10.99 11.89 6.98
N VAL A 99 -10.46 11.79 5.77
CA VAL A 99 -9.06 12.06 5.42
C VAL A 99 -9.04 13.04 4.26
N TYR A 100 -7.94 13.76 4.10
CA TYR A 100 -7.75 14.69 3.01
C TYR A 100 -6.65 14.19 2.09
N ILE A 101 -6.99 13.84 0.86
CA ILE A 101 -6.03 13.34 -0.11
C ILE A 101 -5.36 14.52 -0.78
N GLU A 102 -4.04 14.56 -0.67
CA GLU A 102 -3.18 15.48 -1.38
C GLU A 102 -2.58 14.78 -2.59
N GLY A 103 -2.63 15.46 -3.73
CA GLY A 103 -1.93 15.02 -4.93
C GLY A 103 -1.63 16.21 -5.83
N ASP A 104 -0.62 16.02 -6.66
CA ASP A 104 -0.32 16.93 -7.75
C ASP A 104 -1.09 16.47 -9.00
N TYR A 105 -2.08 17.27 -9.40
CA TYR A 105 -2.92 17.01 -10.57
C TYR A 105 -2.82 18.14 -11.61
N GLY A 106 -1.82 19.03 -11.46
CA GLY A 106 -1.71 20.26 -12.24
C GLY A 106 -0.76 20.16 -13.45
N GLU A 107 -1.04 20.99 -14.47
CA GLU A 107 -0.12 21.29 -15.58
C GLU A 107 0.93 22.38 -15.22
N SER A 108 0.90 22.92 -13.98
CA SER A 108 1.84 23.95 -13.51
C SER A 108 2.29 23.70 -12.06
N GLU A 109 3.59 23.92 -11.79
CA GLU A 109 4.40 23.37 -10.69
C GLU A 109 3.99 23.71 -9.23
N THR A 110 2.81 24.27 -8.94
CA THR A 110 2.53 24.85 -7.60
C THR A 110 1.16 24.59 -6.96
N SER A 111 0.25 23.83 -7.58
CA SER A 111 -1.09 23.59 -6.99
C SER A 111 -1.27 22.15 -6.48
N ILE A 112 -0.92 21.90 -5.21
CA ILE A 112 -1.34 20.67 -4.51
C ILE A 112 -2.87 20.72 -4.39
N THR A 113 -3.56 19.74 -4.98
CA THR A 113 -5.01 19.60 -4.80
C THR A 113 -5.26 18.79 -3.55
N CYS A 114 -6.13 19.30 -2.69
CA CYS A 114 -6.56 18.64 -1.47
C CYS A 114 -8.05 18.32 -1.57
N SER A 115 -8.42 17.04 -1.49
CA SER A 115 -9.81 16.58 -1.63
C SER A 115 -10.23 15.71 -0.44
N PRO A 116 -11.43 15.90 0.12
CA PRO A 116 -11.91 15.05 1.20
C PRO A 116 -12.18 13.62 0.71
N SER A 117 -11.90 12.65 1.58
CA SER A 117 -12.17 11.23 1.42
C SER A 117 -12.47 10.61 2.80
N SER A 118 -12.48 9.28 2.91
CA SER A 118 -12.66 8.56 4.16
C SER A 118 -11.72 7.36 4.26
N ILE A 119 -11.43 6.87 5.47
CA ILE A 119 -10.65 5.64 5.67
C ILE A 119 -11.25 4.48 4.87
N SER A 120 -12.57 4.33 4.88
CA SER A 120 -13.23 3.26 4.12
C SER A 120 -13.04 3.39 2.60
N ARG A 121 -13.09 4.61 2.07
CA ARG A 121 -12.88 4.87 0.64
C ARG A 121 -11.44 4.62 0.24
N GLU A 122 -10.47 5.02 1.05
CA GLU A 122 -9.05 4.78 0.78
C GLU A 122 -8.66 3.30 0.94
N LEU A 123 -9.28 2.57 1.87
CA LEU A 123 -9.13 1.11 1.94
C LEU A 123 -9.65 0.43 0.66
N ALA A 124 -10.78 0.90 0.12
CA ALA A 124 -11.31 0.39 -1.14
C ALA A 124 -10.41 0.75 -2.33
N TYR A 125 -9.87 1.97 -2.37
CA TYR A 125 -8.92 2.38 -3.40
C TYR A 125 -7.64 1.54 -3.40
N ASN A 126 -7.07 1.23 -2.23
CA ASN A 126 -5.87 0.39 -2.13
C ASN A 126 -6.10 -1.09 -2.48
N LEU A 127 -7.36 -1.51 -2.66
CA LEU A 127 -7.72 -2.86 -3.10
C LEU A 127 -7.78 -3.01 -4.63
N GLU A 128 -8.00 -1.90 -5.36
CA GLU A 128 -8.08 -1.85 -6.83
C GLU A 128 -6.69 -1.77 -7.47
#